data_AF-A0A8H4FL82-F1
#
_entry.id   AF-A0A8H4FL82-F1
#
_cell.length_a   1.000
_cell.length_b   1.000
_cell.length_c   1.000
_cell.angle_alpha   90.00
_cell.angle_beta   90.00
_cell.angle_gamma   90.00
#
_symmetry.space_group_name_H-M   'P 1'
#
loop_
_entity.id
_entity.type
_entity.pdbx_description
1 polymer ?
#
loop_
_entity_poly.entity_id
_entity_poly.type
_entity_poly.pdbx_seq_one_letter_code
_entity_poly.pdbx_strand_id
1 'polypeptide(L)'
;MSDEGATNVTMKASNSNAQRNFNYVLADDPKTHASVWWGTRLLNAYLNGVLTIASQARLPDDSVAVARGGMRYMPKPSNHDIRSDGFFFARWVWNMEDGLNKNNDRRIYDPGYNMKDSYWSPALTEGLHVAKLLHSLFAQDLGSCSSPNLLLDEDSLKFAILSPNNMNRKPGGLLNSTGPDSLDGFFFNQIPTPGRTLGDPGEGLTSLKNSFEKFKPLMGSLSCKETTLVAEYLCSVPEKKSIGVLLCSLVLANLVFLQAAWKLLQWTAGSLVTKGDSSAMICEGCVYLRSLENLEQKVGEDAVDDETGELGNGCRRSADA
;
A
#
# COMPACT_ATOMS: atom_id res chain seq x y z
N MET A 1 -27.37 -10.51 -8.43
CA MET A 1 -26.35 -11.02 -7.47
C MET A 1 -25.24 -11.63 -8.30
N SER A 2 -24.08 -10.98 -8.41
CA SER A 2 -22.91 -11.52 -9.10
C SER A 2 -21.95 -12.09 -8.06
N ASP A 3 -21.54 -13.34 -8.26
CA ASP A 3 -20.66 -14.14 -7.39
C ASP A 3 -19.19 -13.64 -7.33
N GLU A 4 -18.95 -12.36 -7.66
CA GLU A 4 -17.63 -11.72 -7.63
C GLU A 4 -17.62 -10.51 -6.67
N GLY A 5 -18.23 -10.66 -5.49
CA GLY A 5 -18.34 -9.62 -4.45
C GLY A 5 -17.02 -9.16 -3.81
N ALA A 6 -15.88 -9.25 -4.50
CA ALA A 6 -14.57 -8.80 -4.05
C ALA A 6 -14.12 -7.55 -4.82
N THR A 7 -14.55 -6.37 -4.39
CA THR A 7 -13.98 -5.11 -4.89
C THR A 7 -12.59 -4.91 -4.29
N ASN A 8 -11.55 -5.00 -5.12
CA ASN A 8 -10.18 -4.65 -4.72
C ASN A 8 -9.99 -3.13 -4.78
N VAL A 9 -10.12 -2.47 -3.63
CA VAL A 9 -9.81 -1.03 -3.50
C VAL A 9 -8.31 -0.87 -3.25
N THR A 10 -7.59 -0.28 -4.22
CA THR A 10 -6.17 0.06 -4.07
C THR A 10 -6.03 1.56 -3.82
N MET A 11 -5.74 1.95 -2.57
CA MET A 11 -5.53 3.35 -2.21
C MET A 11 -4.04 3.68 -2.28
N LYS A 12 -3.68 4.66 -3.11
CA LYS A 12 -2.30 5.16 -3.24
C LYS A 12 -2.22 6.49 -2.49
N ALA A 13 -1.60 6.49 -1.31
CA ALA A 13 -1.40 7.71 -0.55
C ALA A 13 -0.15 8.44 -1.06
N SER A 14 -0.31 9.73 -1.37
CA SER A 14 0.78 10.64 -1.70
C SER A 14 0.84 11.69 -0.60
N ASN A 15 2.01 11.87 0.03
CA ASN A 15 2.27 12.95 0.97
C ASN A 15 2.24 14.30 0.21
N SER A 16 1.04 14.83 0.05
CA SER A 16 0.83 16.22 -0.37
C SER A 16 0.24 16.97 0.81
N ASN A 17 0.57 18.25 0.94
CA ASN A 17 0.08 19.15 1.99
C ASN A 17 -1.45 19.36 1.99
N ALA A 18 -2.20 18.54 1.24
CA ALA A 18 -3.65 18.45 1.21
C ALA A 18 -4.28 17.79 2.46
N GLN A 19 -3.49 17.57 3.53
CA GLN A 19 -3.86 16.89 4.77
C GLN A 19 -5.06 17.50 5.54
N ARG A 20 -5.57 18.67 5.12
CA ARG A 20 -6.62 19.41 5.83
C ARG A 20 -7.91 19.60 5.05
N ASN A 21 -7.93 19.19 3.78
CA ASN A 21 -9.12 19.34 2.94
C ASN A 21 -9.94 18.05 2.94
N PHE A 22 -11.07 18.07 3.62
CA PHE A 22 -12.10 17.04 3.55
C PHE A 22 -12.94 17.13 2.25
N ASN A 23 -12.42 17.80 1.22
CA ASN A 23 -13.11 18.15 -0.03
C ASN A 23 -13.30 16.96 -0.98
N TYR A 24 -12.79 15.77 -0.64
CA TYR A 24 -13.03 14.53 -1.41
C TYR A 24 -14.34 13.82 -0.99
N VAL A 25 -15.10 14.40 -0.06
CA VAL A 25 -16.34 13.81 0.44
C VAL A 25 -17.53 14.20 -0.44
N LEU A 26 -18.17 13.17 -1.01
CA LEU A 26 -19.29 13.29 -1.95
C LEU A 26 -20.56 13.92 -1.33
N ALA A 27 -20.72 13.84 -0.01
CA ALA A 27 -21.83 14.46 0.72
C ALA A 27 -21.37 14.98 2.09
N ASP A 28 -21.32 16.31 2.25
CA ASP A 28 -20.93 16.99 3.49
C ASP A 28 -22.13 17.62 4.22
N ASP A 29 -23.32 17.02 4.09
CA ASP A 29 -24.50 17.45 4.83
C ASP A 29 -24.72 16.57 6.09
N PRO A 30 -24.32 17.05 7.28
CA PRO A 30 -24.50 16.33 8.54
C PRO A 30 -25.97 16.15 8.95
N LYS A 31 -26.91 16.93 8.39
CA LYS A 31 -28.34 16.89 8.74
C LYS A 31 -29.11 15.88 7.92
N THR A 32 -28.79 15.73 6.64
CA THR A 32 -29.52 14.81 5.76
C THR A 32 -28.76 13.51 5.49
N HIS A 33 -27.43 13.53 5.60
CA HIS A 33 -26.54 12.40 5.31
C HIS A 33 -25.60 12.13 6.49
N ALA A 34 -26.14 12.17 7.72
CA ALA A 34 -25.37 12.04 8.96
C ALA A 34 -24.45 10.81 8.98
N SER A 35 -24.93 9.67 8.50
CA SER A 35 -24.16 8.42 8.48
C SER A 35 -22.95 8.47 7.54
N VAL A 36 -23.13 8.99 6.33
CA VAL A 36 -22.04 9.18 5.35
C VAL A 36 -21.05 10.22 5.85
N TRP A 37 -21.55 11.30 6.45
CA TRP A 37 -20.72 12.32 7.07
C TRP A 37 -19.80 11.72 8.14
N TRP A 38 -20.36 10.96 9.08
CA TRP A 38 -19.57 10.26 10.11
C TRP A 38 -18.56 9.31 9.51
N GLY A 39 -19.00 8.43 8.61
CA GLY A 39 -18.15 7.43 8.01
C GLY A 39 -16.96 8.04 7.28
N THR A 40 -17.15 9.11 6.51
CA THR A 40 -16.04 9.75 5.77
C THR A 40 -15.04 10.47 6.67
N ARG A 41 -15.50 11.15 7.73
CA ARG A 41 -14.61 11.82 8.70
C ARG A 41 -13.80 10.82 9.52
N LEU A 42 -14.45 9.74 9.97
CA LEU A 42 -13.79 8.65 10.68
C LEU A 42 -12.80 7.91 9.77
N LEU A 43 -13.20 7.61 8.52
CA LEU A 43 -12.32 6.96 7.56
C LEU A 43 -11.03 7.75 7.36
N ASN A 44 -11.10 9.07 7.25
CA ASN A 44 -9.90 9.90 7.12
C ASN A 44 -9.00 9.83 8.36
N ALA A 45 -9.58 9.99 9.54
CA ALA A 45 -8.85 9.96 10.81
C ALA A 45 -8.11 8.62 10.98
N TYR A 46 -8.80 7.50 10.73
CA TYR A 46 -8.26 6.15 10.87
C TYR A 46 -7.29 5.77 9.73
N LEU A 47 -7.61 6.06 8.47
CA LEU A 47 -6.75 5.71 7.33
C LEU A 47 -5.40 6.42 7.40
N ASN A 48 -5.41 7.71 7.73
CA ASN A 48 -4.16 8.44 7.92
C ASN A 48 -3.35 7.92 9.11
N GLY A 49 -4.02 7.46 10.17
CA GLY A 49 -3.40 6.76 11.30
C GLY A 49 -2.67 5.48 10.86
N VAL A 50 -3.36 4.62 10.08
CA VAL A 50 -2.77 3.39 9.51
C VAL A 50 -1.52 3.70 8.68
N LEU A 51 -1.61 4.66 7.75
CA LEU A 51 -0.49 5.02 6.87
C LEU A 51 0.70 5.54 7.68
N THR A 52 0.44 6.34 8.71
CA THR A 52 1.48 6.92 9.55
C THR A 52 2.19 5.86 10.37
N ILE A 53 1.46 4.94 11.01
CA ILE A 53 2.06 3.81 11.74
C ILE A 53 2.85 2.92 10.78
N ALA A 54 2.24 2.53 9.66
CA ALA A 54 2.86 1.62 8.71
C ALA A 54 4.13 2.21 8.06
N SER A 55 4.23 3.54 7.98
CA SER A 55 5.45 4.21 7.50
C SER A 55 6.59 4.23 8.52
N GLN A 56 6.26 4.21 9.82
CA GLN A 56 7.24 4.12 10.91
C GLN A 56 7.67 2.67 11.18
N ALA A 57 7.03 1.75 10.47
CA ALA A 57 7.40 0.41 10.08
C ALA A 57 8.83 -0.13 10.43
N ARG A 58 9.34 -0.33 11.66
CA ARG A 58 10.68 -0.89 11.99
C ARG A 58 10.67 -2.06 12.97
N LEU A 59 11.54 -3.05 12.73
CA LEU A 59 11.71 -4.17 13.67
C LEU A 59 12.23 -3.68 15.06
N PRO A 60 11.98 -4.44 16.14
CA PRO A 60 12.41 -4.07 17.50
C PRO A 60 13.92 -3.89 17.70
N ASP A 61 14.74 -4.45 16.81
CA ASP A 61 16.20 -4.36 16.79
C ASP A 61 16.71 -3.23 15.87
N ASP A 62 15.79 -2.45 15.27
CA ASP A 62 16.06 -1.34 14.33
C ASP A 62 16.93 -1.74 13.12
N SER A 63 17.05 -3.05 12.83
CA SER A 63 18.03 -3.59 11.88
C SER A 63 17.53 -3.64 10.44
N VAL A 64 16.22 -3.78 10.24
CA VAL A 64 15.59 -3.88 8.92
C VAL A 64 14.25 -3.14 8.92
N ALA A 65 14.08 -2.20 7.98
CA ALA A 65 12.82 -1.49 7.80
C ALA A 65 11.88 -2.24 6.85
N VAL A 66 10.62 -1.83 6.87
CA VAL A 66 9.56 -2.41 6.05
C VAL A 66 9.52 -1.70 4.72
N ALA A 67 9.94 -2.39 3.66
CA ALA A 67 9.93 -1.84 2.32
C ALA A 67 8.50 -1.74 1.75
N ARG A 68 7.67 -2.77 1.98
CA ARG A 68 6.29 -2.79 1.46
C ARG A 68 5.35 -3.64 2.29
N GLY A 69 4.21 -3.07 2.65
CA GLY A 69 3.13 -3.78 3.33
C GLY A 69 1.87 -3.95 2.48
N GLY A 70 1.07 -4.96 2.83
CA GLY A 70 -0.27 -5.15 2.32
C GLY A 70 -1.15 -5.81 3.35
N MET A 71 -2.36 -5.30 3.55
CA MET A 71 -3.39 -5.86 4.44
C MET A 71 -4.67 -6.07 3.63
N ARG A 72 -5.33 -7.21 3.83
CA ARG A 72 -6.56 -7.61 3.15
C ARG A 72 -7.56 -8.09 4.18
N TYR A 73 -8.78 -7.57 4.10
CA TYR A 73 -9.90 -7.92 4.96
C TYR A 73 -11.06 -8.38 4.09
N MET A 74 -11.58 -9.59 4.33
CA MET A 74 -12.70 -10.18 3.58
C MET A 74 -13.81 -10.59 4.54
N PRO A 75 -15.06 -10.11 4.41
CA PRO A 75 -16.13 -10.42 5.36
C PRO A 75 -16.31 -11.93 5.52
N LYS A 76 -16.51 -12.41 6.76
CA LYS A 76 -16.83 -13.82 7.02
C LYS A 76 -18.35 -14.01 6.91
N PRO A 77 -18.84 -14.89 6.01
CA PRO A 77 -20.28 -15.11 5.86
C PRO A 77 -20.97 -15.59 7.15
N SER A 78 -20.24 -16.26 8.04
CA SER A 78 -20.77 -16.84 9.27
C SER A 78 -20.85 -15.86 10.45
N ASN A 79 -20.33 -14.63 10.30
CA ASN A 79 -20.33 -13.64 11.38
C ASN A 79 -21.03 -12.36 10.93
N HIS A 80 -22.14 -12.05 11.57
CA HIS A 80 -22.97 -10.88 11.26
C HIS A 80 -22.71 -9.69 12.19
N ASP A 81 -21.93 -9.87 13.26
CA ASP A 81 -21.58 -8.76 14.15
C ASP A 81 -20.32 -8.04 13.67
N ILE A 82 -20.51 -6.91 12.98
CA ILE A 82 -19.41 -6.08 12.46
C ILE A 82 -18.49 -5.52 13.56
N ARG A 83 -18.95 -5.48 14.82
CA ARG A 83 -18.13 -5.03 15.95
C ARG A 83 -17.11 -6.10 16.36
N SER A 84 -17.40 -7.38 16.10
CA SER A 84 -16.51 -8.50 16.39
C SER A 84 -15.17 -8.38 15.66
N ASP A 85 -14.08 -8.77 16.32
CA ASP A 85 -12.77 -8.89 15.68
C ASP A 85 -12.74 -10.05 14.67
N GLY A 86 -13.66 -11.01 14.81
CA GLY A 86 -13.84 -12.12 13.90
C GLY A 86 -14.70 -11.82 12.67
N PHE A 87 -15.14 -10.57 12.45
CA PHE A 87 -16.02 -10.23 11.33
C PHE A 87 -15.34 -10.40 9.96
N PHE A 88 -14.04 -10.14 9.88
CA PHE A 88 -13.25 -10.30 8.66
C PHE A 88 -12.29 -11.50 8.75
N PHE A 89 -12.07 -12.20 7.63
CA PHE A 89 -10.80 -12.88 7.38
C PHE A 89 -9.75 -11.82 7.11
N ALA A 90 -8.71 -11.79 7.93
CA ALA A 90 -7.56 -10.93 7.77
C ALA A 90 -6.40 -11.69 7.13
N ARG A 91 -5.74 -11.07 6.16
CA ARG A 91 -4.47 -11.52 5.58
C ARG A 91 -3.54 -10.33 5.42
N TRP A 92 -2.26 -10.49 5.73
CA TRP A 92 -1.26 -9.46 5.58
C TRP A 92 0.05 -10.03 5.07
N VAL A 93 0.81 -9.16 4.39
CA VAL A 93 2.15 -9.42 3.89
C VAL A 93 3.02 -8.19 4.13
N TRP A 94 4.23 -8.41 4.62
CA TRP A 94 5.26 -7.41 4.79
C TRP A 94 6.52 -7.89 4.09
N ASN A 95 7.01 -7.07 3.18
CA ASN A 95 8.26 -7.25 2.46
C ASN A 95 9.26 -6.33 3.16
N MET A 96 10.32 -6.92 3.66
CA MET A 96 11.38 -6.24 4.40
C MET A 96 12.47 -5.75 3.41
N GLU A 97 13.26 -4.76 3.81
CA GLU A 97 14.35 -4.23 2.97
C GLU A 97 15.42 -5.27 2.63
N ASP A 98 15.64 -6.24 3.51
CA ASP A 98 16.58 -7.36 3.31
C ASP A 98 16.05 -8.43 2.32
N GLY A 99 14.86 -8.23 1.75
CA GLY A 99 14.22 -9.15 0.81
C GLY A 99 13.43 -10.28 1.49
N LEU A 100 13.37 -10.34 2.82
CA LEU A 100 12.54 -11.30 3.53
C LEU A 100 11.06 -10.92 3.47
N ASN A 101 10.21 -11.95 3.40
CA ASN A 101 8.76 -11.79 3.43
C ASN A 101 8.19 -12.38 4.72
N LYS A 102 7.43 -11.57 5.46
CA LYS A 102 6.61 -11.99 6.59
C LYS A 102 5.15 -11.96 6.14
N ASN A 103 4.40 -13.02 6.36
CA ASN A 103 2.97 -13.06 6.06
C ASN A 103 2.23 -13.85 7.14
N ASN A 104 0.93 -13.61 7.23
CA ASN A 104 0.04 -14.60 7.82
C ASN A 104 -0.78 -15.26 6.71
N ASP A 105 -0.77 -16.59 6.71
CA ASP A 105 -1.62 -17.36 5.81
C ASP A 105 -2.74 -18.12 6.54
N ARG A 106 -2.85 -17.91 7.86
CA ARG A 106 -3.77 -18.65 8.73
C ARG A 106 -5.07 -17.88 8.94
N ARG A 107 -6.20 -18.50 8.56
CA ARG A 107 -7.57 -17.96 8.66
C ARG A 107 -8.19 -17.96 10.07
N ILE A 108 -7.43 -18.22 11.12
CA ILE A 108 -7.97 -18.43 12.48
C ILE A 108 -7.07 -17.71 13.49
N TYR A 109 -7.67 -16.81 14.28
CA TYR A 109 -7.05 -16.05 15.38
C TYR A 109 -5.61 -15.63 15.08
N ASP A 110 -5.49 -14.56 14.32
CA ASP A 110 -4.18 -14.07 13.91
C ASP A 110 -3.45 -13.45 15.12
N PRO A 111 -2.30 -14.00 15.55
CA PRO A 111 -1.52 -13.48 16.68
C PRO A 111 -0.96 -12.06 16.42
N GLY A 112 -1.22 -11.42 15.27
CA GLY A 112 -0.81 -10.05 15.01
C GLY A 112 -1.73 -8.97 15.61
N TYR A 113 -3.02 -9.25 15.82
CA TYR A 113 -4.01 -8.24 16.19
C TYR A 113 -4.04 -7.99 17.69
N ASN A 114 -4.07 -6.70 18.08
CA ASN A 114 -4.11 -6.29 19.48
C ASN A 114 -3.02 -6.95 20.36
N MET A 115 -1.87 -7.28 19.79
CA MET A 115 -0.70 -7.68 20.58
C MET A 115 0.10 -6.44 20.96
N LYS A 116 0.35 -6.24 22.25
CA LYS A 116 1.12 -5.08 22.74
C LYS A 116 2.57 -5.09 22.27
N ASP A 117 3.15 -6.27 22.10
CA ASP A 117 4.57 -6.46 21.79
C ASP A 117 4.82 -6.74 20.30
N SER A 118 3.76 -6.85 19.50
CA SER A 118 3.88 -7.03 18.06
C SER A 118 3.96 -5.67 17.39
N TYR A 119 5.08 -5.45 16.73
CA TYR A 119 5.37 -4.21 16.02
C TYR A 119 4.33 -3.86 14.93
N TRP A 120 3.68 -4.86 14.34
CA TRP A 120 2.67 -4.71 13.29
C TRP A 120 1.25 -4.51 13.82
N SER A 121 1.03 -4.81 15.10
CA SER A 121 -0.29 -4.82 15.73
C SER A 121 -1.05 -3.50 15.59
N PRO A 122 -0.43 -2.32 15.78
CA PRO A 122 -1.17 -1.05 15.64
C PRO A 122 -1.69 -0.84 14.21
N ALA A 123 -0.87 -1.10 13.19
CA ALA A 123 -1.28 -0.97 11.79
C ALA A 123 -2.39 -1.98 11.43
N LEU A 124 -2.27 -3.22 11.93
CA LEU A 124 -3.28 -4.26 11.71
C LEU A 124 -4.61 -3.93 12.38
N THR A 125 -4.61 -3.54 13.66
CA THR A 125 -5.83 -3.18 14.40
C THR A 125 -6.53 -1.97 13.80
N GLU A 126 -5.79 -0.91 13.47
CA GLU A 126 -6.35 0.27 12.81
C GLU A 126 -6.86 -0.08 11.40
N GLY A 127 -6.11 -0.90 10.64
CA GLY A 127 -6.53 -1.39 9.33
C GLY A 127 -7.83 -2.19 9.36
N LEU A 128 -8.03 -2.99 10.40
CA LEU A 128 -9.29 -3.73 10.62
C LEU A 128 -10.44 -2.76 10.87
N HIS A 129 -10.20 -1.71 11.65
CA HIS A 129 -11.21 -0.69 11.92
C HIS A 129 -11.57 0.12 10.67
N VAL A 130 -10.57 0.50 9.87
CA VAL A 130 -10.77 1.10 8.53
C VAL A 130 -11.61 0.19 7.64
N ALA A 131 -11.33 -1.13 7.63
CA ALA A 131 -12.12 -2.08 6.84
C ALA A 131 -13.59 -2.13 7.27
N LYS A 132 -13.87 -2.08 8.59
CA LYS A 132 -15.25 -2.03 9.12
C LYS A 132 -15.96 -0.73 8.71
N LEU A 133 -15.27 0.41 8.74
CA LEU A 133 -15.80 1.70 8.29
C LEU A 133 -16.09 1.71 6.79
N LEU A 134 -15.14 1.22 5.96
CA LEU A 134 -15.32 1.10 4.51
C LEU A 134 -16.49 0.18 4.16
N HIS A 135 -16.60 -0.97 4.81
CA HIS A 135 -17.74 -1.87 4.62
C HIS A 135 -19.07 -1.17 4.92
N SER A 136 -19.13 -0.41 6.02
CA SER A 136 -20.32 0.35 6.42
C SER A 136 -20.67 1.45 5.42
N LEU A 137 -19.67 2.18 4.92
CA LEU A 137 -19.84 3.22 3.91
C LEU A 137 -20.30 2.63 2.57
N PHE A 138 -19.66 1.56 2.08
CA PHE A 138 -20.07 0.91 0.84
C PHE A 138 -21.45 0.30 0.95
N ALA A 139 -21.81 -0.28 2.09
CA ALA A 139 -23.18 -0.76 2.31
C ALA A 139 -24.20 0.39 2.22
N GLN A 140 -23.87 1.58 2.72
CA GLN A 140 -24.75 2.76 2.60
C GLN A 140 -24.85 3.30 1.18
N ASP A 141 -23.71 3.41 0.49
CA ASP A 141 -23.66 3.87 -0.90
C ASP A 141 -24.45 2.95 -1.84
N LEU A 142 -24.31 1.64 -1.62
CA LEU A 142 -25.07 0.60 -2.33
C LEU A 142 -26.52 0.44 -1.82
N GLY A 143 -26.96 1.25 -0.87
CA GLY A 143 -28.33 1.21 -0.32
C GLY A 143 -28.68 -0.11 0.37
N SER A 144 -27.68 -0.88 0.77
CA SER A 144 -27.81 -2.19 1.41
C SER A 144 -28.04 -2.03 2.92
N CYS A 145 -29.20 -1.51 3.30
CA CYS A 145 -29.51 -1.11 4.68
C CYS A 145 -29.57 -2.28 5.69
N SER A 146 -29.73 -3.52 5.23
CA SER A 146 -29.74 -4.74 6.05
C SER A 146 -28.35 -5.34 6.29
N SER A 147 -27.31 -4.82 5.62
CA SER A 147 -25.93 -5.30 5.80
C SER A 147 -25.37 -4.83 7.15
N PRO A 148 -24.50 -5.62 7.82
CA PRO A 148 -23.83 -5.19 9.04
C PRO A 148 -23.14 -3.82 8.87
N ASN A 149 -23.53 -2.85 9.69
CA ASN A 149 -23.16 -1.45 9.49
C ASN A 149 -22.90 -0.73 10.81
N LEU A 150 -21.77 -0.04 10.90
CA LEU A 150 -21.40 0.71 12.10
C LEU A 150 -22.01 2.12 12.19
N LEU A 151 -22.69 2.59 11.14
CA LEU A 151 -23.05 3.99 10.96
C LEU A 151 -24.57 4.20 10.92
N LEU A 152 -25.37 3.21 11.29
CA LEU A 152 -26.84 3.26 11.24
C LEU A 152 -27.51 3.41 12.62
N ASP A 153 -26.79 3.13 13.70
CA ASP A 153 -27.28 3.27 15.07
C ASP A 153 -26.22 3.92 15.97
N GLU A 154 -26.67 4.48 17.09
CA GLU A 154 -25.80 5.24 17.99
C GLU A 154 -24.73 4.37 18.66
N ASP A 155 -25.06 3.14 19.05
CA ASP A 155 -24.13 2.28 19.79
C ASP A 155 -23.02 1.77 18.88
N SER A 156 -23.37 1.38 17.67
CA SER A 156 -22.40 1.02 16.64
C SER A 156 -21.57 2.22 16.19
N LEU A 157 -22.16 3.42 16.13
CA LEU A 157 -21.41 4.64 15.83
C LEU A 157 -20.41 4.98 16.93
N LYS A 158 -20.78 4.85 18.21
CA LYS A 158 -19.84 5.02 19.32
C LYS A 158 -18.66 4.05 19.21
N PHE A 159 -18.94 2.78 18.86
CA PHE A 159 -17.89 1.80 18.54
C PHE A 159 -17.03 2.25 17.35
N ALA A 160 -17.64 2.80 16.30
CA ALA A 160 -16.96 3.30 15.11
C ALA A 160 -16.04 4.50 15.41
N ILE A 161 -16.44 5.36 16.35
CA ILE A 161 -15.66 6.53 16.78
C ILE A 161 -14.47 6.10 17.63
N LEU A 162 -14.70 5.21 18.61
CA LEU A 162 -13.67 4.63 19.45
C LEU A 162 -14.05 3.20 19.82
N SER A 163 -13.34 2.23 19.22
CA SER A 163 -13.51 0.83 19.56
C SER A 163 -12.94 0.55 20.96
N PRO A 164 -13.72 -0.02 21.90
CA PRO A 164 -13.24 -0.40 23.23
C PRO A 164 -12.20 -1.53 23.18
N ASN A 165 -12.19 -2.29 22.08
CA ASN A 165 -11.28 -3.43 21.90
C ASN A 165 -9.93 -3.01 21.30
N ASN A 166 -9.75 -1.74 20.90
CA ASN A 166 -8.52 -1.27 20.30
C ASN A 166 -7.48 -0.94 21.39
N MET A 167 -6.63 -1.92 21.73
CA MET A 167 -5.57 -1.72 22.72
C MET A 167 -4.41 -0.85 22.22
N ASN A 168 -4.34 -0.63 20.90
CA ASN A 168 -3.29 0.16 20.28
C ASN A 168 -3.59 1.66 20.32
N ARG A 169 -4.83 2.06 20.64
CA ARG A 169 -5.24 3.47 20.73
C ARG A 169 -5.55 3.83 22.18
N LYS A 170 -4.71 4.65 22.81
CA LYS A 170 -5.02 5.16 24.16
C LYS A 170 -6.25 6.09 24.07
N PRO A 171 -7.25 5.98 24.96
CA PRO A 171 -8.39 6.90 24.96
C PRO A 171 -7.95 8.36 25.10
N GLY A 172 -8.03 9.13 24.00
CA GLY A 172 -7.57 10.53 23.96
C GLY A 172 -6.06 10.72 23.79
N GLY A 173 -5.31 9.69 23.40
CA GLY A 173 -3.87 9.75 23.13
C GLY A 173 -3.49 9.15 21.77
N LEU A 174 -2.21 9.29 21.40
CA LEU A 174 -1.63 8.66 20.22
C LEU A 174 -1.80 7.14 20.24
N LEU A 175 -1.75 6.56 19.04
CA LEU A 175 -1.46 5.15 18.84
C LEU A 175 -0.19 4.83 19.62
N ASN A 176 -0.21 3.77 20.42
CA ASN A 176 0.70 3.51 21.53
C ASN A 176 2.08 4.15 21.33
N SER A 177 2.40 5.09 22.22
CA SER A 177 3.42 6.14 22.13
C SER A 177 4.87 5.63 22.11
N THR A 178 5.24 4.85 21.10
CA THR A 178 6.62 4.44 20.79
C THR A 178 7.19 5.10 19.53
N GLY A 179 6.39 5.90 18.82
CA GLY A 179 6.88 6.78 17.74
C GLY A 179 7.41 8.11 18.31
N PRO A 180 8.43 8.72 17.69
CA PRO A 180 9.00 9.99 18.16
C PRO A 180 7.92 11.07 18.22
N ASP A 181 7.98 11.93 19.23
CA ASP A 181 7.12 13.08 19.57
C ASP A 181 6.87 14.11 18.43
N SER A 182 7.30 13.80 17.20
CA SER A 182 7.30 14.65 16.01
C SER A 182 6.03 14.57 15.16
N LEU A 183 5.15 13.59 15.38
CA LEU A 183 3.91 13.47 14.62
C LEU A 183 2.75 14.00 15.44
N ASP A 184 2.29 15.18 15.03
CA ASP A 184 1.25 15.94 15.69
C ASP A 184 -0.02 15.10 15.86
N GLY A 185 -0.24 14.58 17.08
CA GLY A 185 -1.25 13.56 17.37
C GLY A 185 -2.69 14.01 17.19
N PHE A 186 -2.89 15.29 16.88
CA PHE A 186 -4.18 15.88 16.54
C PHE A 186 -4.76 15.32 15.24
N PHE A 187 -3.94 15.02 14.22
CA PHE A 187 -4.45 14.66 12.89
C PHE A 187 -5.26 13.36 12.83
N PHE A 188 -4.90 12.36 13.63
CA PHE A 188 -5.56 11.06 13.59
C PHE A 188 -6.66 10.95 14.66
N ASN A 189 -6.59 11.75 15.72
CA ASN A 189 -7.49 11.66 16.88
C ASN A 189 -8.55 12.75 16.93
N GLN A 190 -8.67 13.58 15.90
CA GLN A 190 -9.65 14.66 15.83
C GLN A 190 -10.37 14.65 14.49
N ILE A 191 -11.60 15.17 14.51
CA ILE A 191 -12.42 15.38 13.32
C ILE A 191 -13.01 16.80 13.34
N PRO A 192 -13.26 17.41 12.18
CA PRO A 192 -13.84 18.75 12.10
C PRO A 192 -15.25 18.77 12.65
N THR A 193 -15.61 19.90 13.26
CA THR A 193 -16.98 20.17 13.71
C THR A 193 -17.90 20.31 12.49
N PRO A 194 -19.09 19.69 12.50
CA PRO A 194 -20.06 19.82 11.40
C PRO A 194 -20.33 21.28 11.03
N GLY A 195 -20.34 21.59 9.72
CA GLY A 195 -20.66 22.91 9.19
C GLY A 195 -19.58 23.99 9.40
N ARG A 196 -18.38 23.63 9.87
CA ARG A 196 -17.25 24.56 9.93
C ARG A 196 -16.28 24.36 8.76
N THR A 197 -15.98 25.45 8.07
CA THR A 197 -14.81 25.55 7.19
C THR A 197 -13.54 25.62 8.04
N LEU A 198 -12.58 24.75 7.74
CA LEU A 198 -11.26 24.75 8.38
C LEU A 198 -10.47 25.94 7.84
N GLY A 199 -10.40 27.01 8.63
CA GLY A 199 -9.56 28.18 8.36
C GLY A 199 -8.15 27.97 8.92
N ASP A 200 -7.98 28.16 10.23
CA ASP A 200 -6.70 28.12 10.91
C ASP A 200 -6.33 26.72 11.48
N PRO A 201 -5.02 26.45 11.74
CA PRO A 201 -4.58 25.21 12.38
C PRO A 201 -5.19 25.00 13.77
N GLY A 202 -6.02 23.95 13.92
CA GLY A 202 -6.60 23.55 15.21
C GLY A 202 -7.96 24.17 15.53
N GLU A 203 -8.40 25.20 14.80
CA GLU A 203 -9.72 25.77 14.99
C GLU A 203 -10.81 24.86 14.42
N GLY A 204 -11.82 24.57 15.25
CA GLY A 204 -12.97 23.77 14.83
C GLY A 204 -12.74 22.26 14.81
N LEU A 205 -11.59 21.75 15.21
CA LEU A 205 -11.36 20.31 15.42
C LEU A 205 -11.88 19.86 16.79
N THR A 206 -12.38 18.63 16.86
CA THR A 206 -12.84 18.00 18.11
C THR A 206 -12.23 16.62 18.21
N SER A 207 -11.71 16.27 19.38
CA SER A 207 -11.20 14.91 19.66
C SER A 207 -12.29 13.86 19.47
N LEU A 208 -11.93 12.69 18.94
CA LEU A 208 -12.84 11.56 18.76
C LEU A 208 -13.55 11.18 20.08
N LYS A 209 -12.85 11.27 21.21
CA LYS A 209 -13.42 11.02 22.54
C LYS A 209 -14.64 11.90 22.84
N ASN A 210 -14.61 13.16 22.39
CA ASN A 210 -15.64 14.14 22.70
C ASN A 210 -16.57 14.42 21.51
N SER A 211 -16.29 13.85 20.34
CA SER A 211 -16.98 14.21 19.10
C SER A 211 -18.43 13.74 19.08
N PHE A 212 -18.74 12.56 19.61
CA PHE A 212 -20.10 12.02 19.59
C PHE A 212 -21.08 12.97 20.29
N GLU A 213 -20.86 13.26 21.57
CA GLU A 213 -21.74 14.11 22.38
C GLU A 213 -21.80 15.55 21.84
N LYS A 214 -20.66 16.07 21.37
CA LYS A 214 -20.60 17.43 20.83
C LYS A 214 -21.37 17.56 19.51
N PHE A 215 -21.33 16.54 18.65
CA PHE A 215 -21.89 16.62 17.31
C PHE A 215 -23.33 16.12 17.26
N LYS A 216 -23.74 15.19 18.13
CA LYS A 216 -25.12 14.67 18.22
C LYS A 216 -26.21 15.75 18.06
N PRO A 217 -26.18 16.91 18.74
CA PRO A 217 -27.22 17.94 18.58
C PRO A 217 -27.19 18.66 17.21
N LEU A 218 -26.12 18.52 16.44
CA LEU A 218 -25.93 19.13 15.12
C LEU A 218 -26.25 18.19 13.96
N MET A 219 -26.41 16.89 14.24
CA MET A 219 -26.60 15.85 13.23
C MET A 219 -28.09 15.53 13.02
N GLY A 220 -28.41 15.04 11.83
CA GLY A 220 -29.69 14.37 11.58
C GLY A 220 -29.68 12.90 12.00
N SER A 221 -30.76 12.20 11.68
CA SER A 221 -30.89 10.77 11.95
C SER A 221 -29.85 9.96 11.18
N LEU A 222 -29.20 9.03 11.88
CA LEU A 222 -28.43 7.97 11.23
C LEU A 222 -29.40 7.10 10.45
N SER A 223 -29.25 7.05 9.13
CA SER A 223 -30.19 6.37 8.26
C SER A 223 -29.50 5.87 7.00
N CYS A 224 -30.11 4.87 6.39
CA CYS A 224 -29.74 4.35 5.10
C CYS A 224 -30.91 4.57 4.14
N LYS A 225 -30.59 4.97 2.91
CA LYS A 225 -31.56 5.11 1.83
C LYS A 225 -31.34 3.97 0.85
N GLU A 226 -32.39 3.23 0.54
CA GLU A 226 -32.33 2.23 -0.54
C GLU A 226 -31.95 2.95 -1.84
N THR A 227 -30.94 2.42 -2.53
CA THR A 227 -30.48 2.96 -3.80
C THR A 227 -30.89 2.02 -4.92
N THR A 228 -31.35 2.59 -6.02
CA THR A 228 -31.63 1.83 -7.24
C THR A 228 -30.38 1.88 -8.10
N LEU A 229 -29.63 0.79 -8.13
CA LEU A 229 -28.55 0.62 -9.10
C LEU A 229 -29.17 0.41 -10.47
N VAL A 230 -29.28 1.48 -11.25
CA VAL A 230 -29.64 1.39 -12.66
C VAL A 230 -28.39 0.92 -13.39
N ALA A 231 -28.28 -0.40 -13.58
CA ALA A 231 -27.36 -0.95 -14.56
C ALA A 231 -27.92 -0.61 -15.94
N GLU A 232 -27.59 0.58 -16.45
CA GLU A 232 -27.67 0.80 -17.87
C GLU A 232 -26.66 -0.16 -18.48
N TYR A 233 -27.16 -1.24 -19.07
CA TYR A 233 -26.32 -2.13 -19.87
C TYR A 233 -25.64 -1.22 -20.89
N LEU A 234 -24.37 -0.90 -20.63
CA LEU A 234 -23.43 -0.52 -21.67
C LEU A 234 -23.38 -1.74 -22.58
N CYS A 235 -24.35 -1.81 -23.49
CA CYS A 235 -24.29 -2.61 -24.69
C CYS A 235 -23.06 -2.08 -25.43
N SER A 236 -21.90 -2.58 -25.02
CA SER A 236 -20.74 -2.63 -25.89
C SER A 236 -21.18 -3.53 -27.03
N VAL A 237 -21.86 -2.93 -28.00
CA VAL A 237 -22.11 -3.54 -29.29
C VAL A 237 -20.71 -3.96 -29.75
N PRO A 238 -20.41 -5.26 -29.89
CA PRO A 238 -19.11 -5.68 -30.35
C PRO A 238 -18.96 -5.20 -31.80
N GLU A 239 -18.42 -4.00 -31.96
CA GLU A 239 -18.06 -3.51 -33.27
C GLU A 239 -16.87 -4.34 -33.73
N LYS A 240 -17.05 -5.00 -34.88
CA LYS A 240 -15.98 -5.75 -35.54
C LYS A 240 -14.83 -4.77 -35.79
N LYS A 241 -13.75 -4.91 -35.03
CA LYS A 241 -12.55 -4.07 -35.21
C LYS A 241 -12.11 -4.15 -36.68
N SER A 242 -11.71 -3.00 -37.23
CA SER A 242 -11.22 -2.91 -38.61
C SER A 242 -10.17 -3.99 -38.88
N ILE A 243 -10.26 -4.62 -40.05
CA ILE A 243 -9.35 -5.70 -40.45
C ILE A 243 -7.89 -5.26 -40.41
N GLY A 244 -7.64 -3.96 -40.59
CA GLY A 244 -6.30 -3.37 -40.47
C GLY A 244 -5.72 -3.45 -39.06
N VAL A 245 -6.54 -3.26 -38.02
CA VAL A 245 -6.09 -3.41 -36.61
C VAL A 245 -5.72 -4.86 -36.32
N LEU A 246 -6.48 -5.80 -36.88
CA LEU A 246 -6.23 -7.23 -36.73
C LEU A 246 -4.92 -7.64 -37.44
N LEU A 247 -4.70 -7.17 -38.67
CA LEU A 247 -3.45 -7.39 -39.40
C LEU A 247 -2.23 -6.77 -38.68
N CYS A 248 -2.35 -5.53 -38.21
CA CYS A 248 -1.28 -4.88 -37.44
C CYS A 248 -0.95 -5.66 -36.16
N SER A 249 -1.96 -6.15 -35.43
CA SER A 249 -1.74 -6.94 -34.22
C SER A 249 -1.02 -8.26 -34.49
N LEU A 250 -1.33 -8.91 -35.62
CA LEU A 250 -0.68 -10.14 -36.05
C LEU A 250 0.79 -9.91 -36.44
N VAL A 251 1.05 -8.85 -37.21
CA VAL A 251 2.42 -8.48 -37.61
C VAL A 251 3.27 -8.12 -36.39
N LEU A 252 2.72 -7.32 -35.46
CA LEU A 252 3.40 -6.94 -34.22
C LEU A 252 3.71 -8.16 -33.35
N ALA A 253 2.75 -9.08 -33.18
CA ALA A 253 2.98 -10.30 -32.42
C ALA A 253 4.12 -11.14 -33.02
N ASN A 254 4.14 -11.32 -34.34
CA ASN A 254 5.19 -12.09 -35.01
C ASN A 254 6.57 -11.42 -34.91
N LEU A 255 6.65 -10.09 -35.05
CA LEU A 255 7.91 -9.35 -34.87
C LEU A 255 8.49 -9.52 -33.45
N VAL A 256 7.63 -9.48 -32.43
CA VAL A 256 8.05 -9.70 -31.03
C VAL A 256 8.57 -11.13 -30.84
N PHE A 257 7.91 -12.14 -31.39
CA PHE A 257 8.38 -13.53 -31.31
C PHE A 257 9.73 -13.74 -32.03
N LEU A 258 9.92 -13.12 -33.19
CA LEU A 258 11.21 -13.15 -33.91
C LEU A 258 12.34 -12.49 -33.11
N GLN A 259 12.08 -11.35 -32.46
CA GLN A 259 13.07 -10.71 -31.59
C GLN A 259 13.41 -11.56 -30.37
N ALA A 260 12.40 -12.19 -29.74
CA ALA A 260 12.61 -13.07 -28.61
C ALA A 260 13.41 -14.33 -29.00
N ALA A 261 13.11 -14.93 -30.15
CA ALA A 261 13.84 -16.08 -30.68
C ALA A 261 15.31 -15.75 -30.98
N TRP A 262 15.58 -14.57 -31.55
CA TRP A 262 16.95 -14.11 -31.82
C TRP A 262 17.76 -13.93 -30.53
N LYS A 263 17.18 -13.30 -29.50
CA LYS A 263 17.83 -13.15 -28.19
C LYS A 263 18.09 -14.51 -27.52
N LEU A 264 17.17 -15.46 -27.62
CA LEU A 264 17.37 -16.84 -27.15
C LEU A 264 18.50 -17.55 -27.91
N LEU A 265 18.60 -17.35 -29.22
CA LEU A 265 19.68 -17.94 -30.02
C LEU A 265 21.04 -17.36 -29.63
N GLN A 266 21.15 -16.03 -29.50
CA GLN A 266 22.40 -15.39 -29.05
C GLN A 266 22.81 -15.88 -27.66
N TRP A 267 21.84 -16.01 -26.75
CA TRP A 267 22.09 -16.49 -25.40
C TRP A 267 22.58 -17.95 -25.38
N THR A 268 21.91 -18.84 -26.14
CA THR A 268 22.31 -20.25 -26.23
C THR A 268 23.65 -20.44 -26.93
N ALA A 269 23.89 -19.73 -28.04
CA ALA A 269 25.16 -19.75 -28.76
C ALA A 269 26.30 -19.22 -27.89
N GLY A 270 26.12 -18.10 -27.20
CA GLY A 270 27.11 -17.56 -26.27
C GLY A 270 27.42 -18.52 -25.11
N SER A 271 26.40 -19.19 -24.57
CA SER A 271 26.58 -20.18 -23.50
C SER A 271 27.28 -21.47 -23.96
N LEU A 272 27.04 -21.91 -25.20
CA LEU A 272 27.72 -23.08 -25.77
C LEU A 272 29.18 -22.78 -26.12
N VAL A 273 29.46 -21.63 -26.72
CA VAL A 273 30.82 -21.23 -27.13
C VAL A 273 31.72 -21.04 -25.90
N THR A 274 31.22 -20.39 -24.85
CA THR A 274 31.96 -20.19 -23.59
C THR A 274 32.23 -21.50 -22.82
N LYS A 275 31.44 -22.55 -23.04
CA LYS A 275 31.68 -23.88 -22.47
C LYS A 275 32.70 -24.71 -23.24
N GLY A 276 32.84 -24.46 -24.55
CA GLY A 276 33.77 -25.18 -25.42
C GLY A 276 35.19 -24.60 -25.45
N ASP A 277 35.31 -23.28 -25.35
CA ASP A 277 36.60 -22.58 -25.32
C ASP A 277 36.47 -21.28 -24.48
N SER A 278 37.18 -21.22 -23.36
CA SER A 278 37.21 -20.05 -22.46
C SER A 278 37.93 -18.85 -23.07
N SER A 279 38.57 -19.02 -24.24
CA SER A 279 39.31 -17.99 -24.97
C SER A 279 38.47 -17.34 -26.08
N ALA A 280 37.30 -17.89 -26.42
CA ALA A 280 36.48 -17.44 -27.54
C ALA A 280 35.81 -16.07 -27.35
N MET A 281 35.86 -15.51 -26.13
CA MET A 281 35.36 -14.17 -25.79
C MET A 281 36.50 -13.16 -25.52
N ILE A 282 37.74 -13.48 -25.91
CA ILE A 282 38.88 -12.57 -25.77
C ILE A 282 39.08 -11.85 -27.09
N CYS A 283 38.88 -10.52 -27.10
CA CYS A 283 39.24 -9.69 -28.25
C CYS A 283 40.77 -9.76 -28.48
N GLU A 284 41.23 -9.87 -29.73
CA GLU A 284 42.67 -9.92 -30.07
C GLU A 284 43.49 -8.80 -29.40
N GLY A 285 42.89 -7.61 -29.20
CA GLY A 285 43.54 -6.49 -28.50
C GLY A 285 43.90 -6.76 -27.04
N CYS A 286 43.16 -7.63 -26.33
CA CYS A 286 43.45 -8.00 -24.94
C CYS A 286 44.59 -9.04 -24.84
N VAL A 287 44.85 -9.80 -25.90
CA VAL A 287 45.99 -10.75 -25.96
C VAL A 287 47.31 -9.98 -26.11
N TYR A 288 47.30 -8.89 -26.90
CA TYR A 288 48.48 -8.07 -27.14
C TYR A 288 48.96 -7.31 -25.88
N LEU A 289 48.03 -6.78 -25.07
CA LEU A 289 48.37 -6.07 -23.82
C LEU A 289 48.94 -7.00 -22.75
N ARG A 290 48.41 -8.23 -22.64
CA ARG A 290 48.94 -9.25 -21.71
C ARG A 290 50.34 -9.73 -22.11
N SER A 291 50.67 -9.70 -23.40
CA SER A 291 52.01 -9.97 -23.91
C SER A 291 53.01 -8.87 -23.54
N LEU A 292 52.57 -7.61 -23.49
CA LEU A 292 53.41 -6.46 -23.13
C LEU A 292 53.65 -6.38 -21.61
N GLU A 293 52.62 -6.64 -20.79
CA GLU A 293 52.77 -6.74 -19.31
C GLU A 293 53.79 -7.83 -18.91
N ASN A 294 53.77 -8.98 -19.60
CA ASN A 294 54.74 -10.06 -19.35
C ASN A 294 56.17 -9.73 -19.83
N LEU A 295 56.34 -8.74 -20.71
CA LEU A 295 57.66 -8.24 -21.14
C LEU A 295 58.19 -7.18 -20.17
N GLU A 296 57.33 -6.28 -19.66
CA GLU A 296 57.72 -5.31 -18.62
C GLU A 296 58.10 -6.00 -17.32
N GLN A 297 57.40 -7.08 -16.93
CA GLN A 297 57.75 -7.84 -15.72
C GLN A 297 59.09 -8.59 -15.82
N LYS A 298 59.57 -8.88 -17.04
CA LYS A 298 60.89 -9.48 -17.29
C LYS A 298 62.03 -8.46 -17.36
N VAL A 299 61.72 -7.18 -17.54
CA VAL A 299 62.72 -6.09 -17.57
C VAL A 299 62.84 -5.41 -16.20
N GLY A 300 61.80 -5.49 -15.35
CA GLY A 300 61.79 -4.91 -14.00
C GLY A 300 62.50 -5.70 -12.91
N GLU A 301 63.11 -6.85 -13.20
CA GLU A 301 63.87 -7.65 -12.21
C GLU A 301 65.36 -7.27 -12.14
N ASP A 302 65.84 -6.38 -13.02
CA ASP A 302 67.23 -5.91 -13.10
C ASP A 302 67.45 -4.42 -12.76
N ALA A 303 66.45 -3.69 -12.25
CA ALA A 303 66.63 -2.29 -11.87
C ALA A 303 65.88 -1.95 -10.57
N VAL A 304 66.59 -2.09 -9.45
CA VAL A 304 66.25 -1.43 -8.18
C VAL A 304 67.02 -0.12 -8.14
N ASP A 305 66.33 1.01 -8.27
CA ASP A 305 66.45 2.18 -7.38
C ASP A 305 65.63 3.36 -7.95
N ASP A 306 64.82 3.93 -7.04
CA ASP A 306 64.37 5.32 -6.99
C ASP A 306 63.02 5.79 -7.59
N GLU A 307 62.44 6.67 -6.77
CA GLU A 307 61.20 7.46 -6.72
C GLU A 307 60.16 7.60 -7.87
N THR A 308 58.89 7.56 -7.41
CA THR A 308 57.70 8.36 -7.82
C THR A 308 57.02 8.18 -9.18
N GLY A 309 55.68 8.14 -9.16
CA GLY A 309 54.84 8.56 -10.30
C GLY A 309 53.58 7.73 -10.54
N GLU A 310 52.42 8.37 -10.39
CA GLU A 310 51.09 7.88 -10.82
C GLU A 310 51.03 7.56 -12.33
N LEU A 311 50.05 6.70 -12.71
CA LEU A 311 49.27 6.58 -13.97
C LEU A 311 49.10 5.08 -14.31
N GLY A 312 47.94 4.51 -14.63
CA GLY A 312 46.62 5.05 -14.87
C GLY A 312 45.60 3.90 -15.03
N ASN A 313 44.34 4.23 -14.76
CA ASN A 313 43.18 3.36 -14.90
C ASN A 313 43.05 2.76 -16.31
N GLY A 314 42.83 1.44 -16.40
CA GLY A 314 42.74 0.78 -17.70
C GLY A 314 42.04 -0.58 -17.75
N CYS A 315 41.01 -0.83 -16.94
CA CYS A 315 40.00 -1.87 -17.25
C CYS A 315 38.70 -1.61 -16.50
N ARG A 316 37.96 -0.57 -16.92
CA ARG A 316 36.61 -0.32 -16.45
C ARG A 316 35.65 -1.22 -17.23
N ARG A 317 35.03 -2.17 -16.52
CA ARG A 317 33.81 -2.85 -16.94
C ARG A 317 32.76 -1.83 -17.42
N SER A 318 32.18 -2.08 -18.58
CA SER A 318 30.92 -1.54 -19.09
C SER A 318 30.59 -2.31 -20.38
N ALA A 319 29.40 -2.80 -20.68
CA ALA A 319 28.13 -2.87 -19.95
C ALA A 319 27.19 -3.83 -20.72
N ASP A 320 26.19 -4.32 -20.00
CA ASP A 320 24.78 -4.44 -20.38
C ASP A 320 24.36 -4.35 -21.86
N ALA A 321 23.75 -5.43 -22.38
CA ALA A 321 22.58 -5.46 -23.30
C ALA A 321 22.01 -6.88 -23.49
#